data_AF-A0A964YQN3-F1
#
_entry.id   AF-A0A964YQN3-F1
#
_cell.length_a   1.000
_cell.length_b   1.000
_cell.length_c   1.000
_cell.angle_alpha   90.00
_cell.angle_beta   90.00
_cell.angle_gamma   90.00
#
_symmetry.space_group_name_H-M   'P 1'
#
loop_
_entity.id
_entity.type
_entity.pdbx_description
1 polymer ?
#
loop_
_entity_poly.entity_id
_entity_poly.type
_entity_poly.pdbx_seq_one_letter_code
_entity_poly.pdbx_strand_id
1 'polypeptide(L)'
;VANAVQLSGTVGAHDVYVAVLEKLDTAGTGQEAPIWDSLQVRADGFYCPVYNTSNAFYWNGNDAVVLAKGTLPANPSAVISPANVPGFALVDIFGKIGENPANSTGSSAGNDGAWSTTFPYNNGQGVLVTKDHSMLRKASIQKGVTSQVAFFDPLLEWDTIPAVIVRLDQNGDTLFGQSGNPILDGNWNSLGAHACQCNPASVDAVEASNYLIYPNPSNGTFYITNASNLKKFQVLNAFGQELFTKELNQSNTVTVSIEEPRGVYFVKVTTKDGRTETRKIIIR
;
A
#
# COMPACT_ATOMS: atom_id res chain seq x y z
N VAL A 1 3.04 -0.88 -27.27
CA VAL A 1 3.58 -2.19 -26.84
C VAL A 1 2.45 -2.98 -26.21
N ALA A 2 2.19 -4.22 -26.64
CA ALA A 2 1.01 -4.98 -26.20
C ALA A 2 1.10 -5.50 -24.76
N ASN A 3 2.29 -5.61 -24.18
CA ASN A 3 2.54 -6.14 -22.84
C ASN A 3 3.09 -5.07 -21.89
N ALA A 4 2.75 -3.80 -22.10
CA ALA A 4 3.16 -2.70 -21.23
C ALA A 4 2.08 -1.62 -21.13
N VAL A 5 2.14 -0.84 -20.05
CA VAL A 5 1.33 0.35 -19.81
C VAL A 5 2.26 1.49 -19.45
N GLN A 6 2.05 2.66 -20.06
CA GLN A 6 2.80 3.86 -19.71
C GLN A 6 2.19 4.44 -18.43
N LEU A 7 2.95 4.39 -17.35
CA LEU A 7 2.60 5.10 -16.11
C LEU A 7 3.00 6.57 -16.23
N SER A 8 2.26 7.44 -15.54
CA SER A 8 2.53 8.87 -15.43
C SER A 8 2.17 9.37 -14.02
N GLY A 9 2.66 10.55 -13.65
CA GLY A 9 2.46 11.10 -12.30
C GLY A 9 3.63 10.81 -11.36
N THR A 10 3.41 11.06 -10.08
CA THR A 10 4.41 10.93 -9.02
C THR A 10 3.76 10.33 -7.78
N VAL A 11 4.45 9.41 -7.10
CA VAL A 11 4.08 8.91 -5.78
C VAL A 11 4.95 9.62 -4.75
N GLY A 12 4.34 10.24 -3.75
CA GLY A 12 5.05 10.94 -2.68
C GLY A 12 5.87 9.99 -1.79
N ALA A 13 6.76 10.55 -0.97
CA ALA A 13 7.42 9.75 0.06
C ALA A 13 6.36 9.19 1.05
N HIS A 14 6.46 7.90 1.38
CA HIS A 14 5.48 7.15 2.19
C HIS A 14 4.08 7.04 1.60
N ASP A 15 3.88 7.53 0.38
CA ASP A 15 2.62 7.38 -0.33
C ASP A 15 2.58 6.04 -1.06
N VAL A 16 1.39 5.59 -1.41
CA VAL A 16 1.16 4.30 -2.07
C VAL A 16 0.29 4.53 -3.29
N TYR A 17 0.49 3.69 -4.30
CA TYR A 17 -0.37 3.66 -5.48
C TYR A 17 -0.82 2.23 -5.77
N VAL A 18 -2.13 2.02 -5.83
CA VAL A 18 -2.76 0.73 -6.09
C VAL A 18 -3.25 0.71 -7.54
N ALA A 19 -2.51 -0.02 -8.37
CA ALA A 19 -2.86 -0.26 -9.77
C ALA A 19 -3.66 -1.56 -9.92
N VAL A 20 -4.79 -1.52 -10.62
CA VAL A 20 -5.70 -2.66 -10.74
C VAL A 20 -6.10 -2.89 -12.21
N LEU A 21 -6.36 -4.15 -12.57
CA LEU A 21 -6.95 -4.52 -13.86
C LEU A 21 -8.35 -3.89 -14.05
N GLU A 22 -8.61 -3.31 -15.21
CA GLU A 22 -9.87 -2.65 -15.55
C GLU A 22 -10.92 -3.63 -16.10
N LYS A 23 -11.44 -4.51 -15.25
CA LYS A 23 -12.66 -5.28 -15.56
C LYS A 23 -13.82 -4.78 -14.72
N LEU A 24 -14.55 -3.81 -15.22
CA LEU A 24 -15.59 -3.10 -14.46
C LEU A 24 -17.01 -3.36 -14.97
N ASP A 25 -17.18 -4.13 -16.06
CA ASP A 25 -18.50 -4.49 -16.56
C ASP A 25 -19.18 -5.48 -15.61
N THR A 26 -20.20 -5.02 -14.89
CA THR A 26 -20.96 -5.85 -13.94
C THR A 26 -21.70 -7.02 -14.59
N ALA A 27 -21.95 -6.95 -15.91
CA ALA A 27 -22.54 -8.04 -16.68
C ALA A 27 -21.50 -8.95 -17.35
N GLY A 28 -20.21 -8.64 -17.19
CA GLY A 28 -19.11 -9.42 -17.73
C GLY A 28 -19.08 -10.84 -17.18
N THR A 29 -18.68 -11.79 -18.01
CA THR A 29 -18.59 -13.22 -17.64
C THR A 29 -17.30 -13.85 -18.17
N GLY A 30 -16.89 -14.99 -17.59
CA GLY A 30 -15.66 -15.66 -17.98
C GLY A 30 -14.43 -14.75 -17.81
N GLN A 31 -13.67 -14.52 -18.88
CA GLN A 31 -12.50 -13.63 -18.87
C GLN A 31 -12.85 -12.14 -18.76
N GLU A 32 -14.12 -11.79 -18.96
CA GLU A 32 -14.64 -10.42 -18.83
C GLU A 32 -15.32 -10.19 -17.48
N ALA A 33 -15.33 -11.19 -16.58
CA ALA A 33 -15.93 -11.05 -15.27
C ALA A 33 -15.31 -9.84 -14.52
N PRO A 34 -16.12 -9.04 -13.83
CA PRO A 34 -15.62 -7.86 -13.16
C PRO A 34 -14.69 -8.24 -12.00
N ILE A 35 -13.68 -7.42 -11.78
CA ILE A 35 -12.88 -7.50 -10.55
C ILE A 35 -13.78 -7.25 -9.33
N TRP A 36 -13.42 -7.84 -8.20
CA TRP A 36 -14.18 -7.69 -6.97
C TRP A 36 -14.38 -6.22 -6.57
N ASP A 37 -15.60 -5.86 -6.18
CA ASP A 37 -15.93 -4.52 -5.69
C ASP A 37 -15.02 -4.09 -4.53
N SER A 38 -14.65 -5.04 -3.66
CA SER A 38 -13.72 -4.80 -2.53
C SER A 38 -12.30 -4.43 -2.97
N LEU A 39 -11.88 -4.83 -4.17
CA LEU A 39 -10.64 -4.42 -4.80
C LEU A 39 -10.80 -3.09 -5.54
N GLN A 40 -11.93 -2.89 -6.24
CA GLN A 40 -12.22 -1.63 -6.96
C GLN A 40 -12.13 -0.41 -6.04
N VAL A 41 -12.70 -0.49 -4.83
CA VAL A 41 -12.66 0.63 -3.86
C VAL A 41 -11.27 0.94 -3.29
N ARG A 42 -10.27 0.11 -3.58
CA ARG A 42 -8.86 0.30 -3.17
C ARG A 42 -7.99 0.81 -4.32
N ALA A 43 -8.50 0.84 -5.54
CA ALA A 43 -7.73 1.21 -6.72
C ALA A 43 -7.52 2.72 -6.79
N ASP A 44 -6.29 3.13 -7.05
CA ASP A 44 -5.95 4.50 -7.44
C ASP A 44 -5.97 4.65 -8.97
N GLY A 45 -5.83 3.55 -9.70
CA GLY A 45 -6.00 3.52 -11.15
C GLY A 45 -6.34 2.15 -11.72
N PHE A 46 -7.06 2.17 -12.84
CA PHE A 46 -7.46 0.99 -13.58
C PHE A 46 -6.73 0.92 -14.92
N TYR A 47 -6.32 -0.29 -15.30
CA TYR A 47 -5.47 -0.52 -16.46
C TYR A 47 -5.88 -1.74 -17.28
N CYS A 48 -5.57 -1.73 -18.57
CA CYS A 48 -5.71 -2.87 -19.47
C CYS A 48 -7.16 -3.44 -19.58
N PRO A 49 -8.18 -2.63 -19.93
CA PRO A 49 -9.56 -3.12 -20.00
C PRO A 49 -9.77 -4.18 -21.08
N VAL A 50 -8.97 -4.12 -22.15
CA VAL A 50 -9.04 -5.04 -23.29
C VAL A 50 -7.72 -5.78 -23.42
N TYR A 51 -7.74 -7.10 -23.21
CA TYR A 51 -6.57 -7.98 -23.28
C TYR A 51 -5.76 -7.83 -24.58
N ASN A 52 -6.46 -7.82 -25.72
CA ASN A 52 -5.81 -7.71 -27.05
C ASN A 52 -5.19 -6.32 -27.31
N THR A 53 -5.52 -5.31 -26.51
CA THR A 53 -4.91 -3.97 -26.59
C THR A 53 -3.69 -3.88 -25.69
N SER A 54 -3.84 -4.28 -24.43
CA SER A 54 -2.71 -4.48 -23.52
C SER A 54 -3.00 -5.61 -22.56
N ASN A 55 -2.09 -6.58 -22.49
CA ASN A 55 -2.18 -7.73 -21.57
C ASN A 55 -1.29 -7.57 -20.32
N ALA A 56 -0.74 -6.37 -20.08
CA ALA A 56 0.26 -6.12 -19.04
C ALA A 56 -0.21 -6.39 -17.59
N PHE A 57 -1.52 -6.39 -17.34
CA PHE A 57 -2.13 -6.62 -16.02
C PHE A 57 -2.90 -7.96 -15.92
N TYR A 58 -2.76 -8.85 -16.92
CA TYR A 58 -3.43 -10.16 -16.94
C TYR A 58 -2.49 -11.27 -16.51
N TRP A 59 -2.01 -11.20 -15.27
CA TRP A 59 -1.04 -12.17 -14.74
C TRP A 59 -1.71 -13.50 -14.40
N ASN A 60 -1.10 -14.61 -14.80
CA ASN A 60 -1.60 -15.96 -14.49
C ASN A 60 -0.59 -16.85 -13.74
N GLY A 61 0.55 -16.27 -13.36
CA GLY A 61 1.55 -16.84 -12.48
C GLY A 61 2.86 -17.25 -13.14
N ASN A 62 2.92 -17.36 -14.46
CA ASN A 62 4.17 -17.54 -15.21
C ASN A 62 4.75 -16.23 -15.76
N ASP A 63 4.06 -15.10 -15.53
CA ASP A 63 4.43 -13.80 -16.04
C ASP A 63 5.49 -13.09 -15.18
N ALA A 64 6.55 -12.62 -15.83
CA ALA A 64 7.47 -11.68 -15.20
C ALA A 64 6.88 -10.26 -15.27
N VAL A 65 6.96 -9.52 -14.17
CA VAL A 65 6.47 -8.14 -14.06
C VAL A 65 7.65 -7.20 -13.89
N VAL A 66 7.66 -6.10 -14.63
CA VAL A 66 8.76 -5.14 -14.65
C VAL A 66 8.25 -3.74 -14.38
N LEU A 67 8.88 -3.06 -13.42
CA LEU A 67 8.80 -1.62 -13.29
C LEU A 67 10.03 -0.99 -13.93
N ALA A 68 9.82 -0.01 -14.79
CA ALA A 68 10.91 0.67 -15.50
C ALA A 68 10.63 2.16 -15.68
N LYS A 69 11.71 2.93 -15.79
CA LYS A 69 11.69 4.32 -16.27
C LYS A 69 11.85 4.33 -17.78
N GLY A 70 11.22 5.29 -18.44
CA GLY A 70 11.32 5.50 -19.88
C GLY A 70 9.97 5.83 -20.52
N THR A 71 9.99 5.96 -21.84
CA THR A 71 8.79 6.17 -22.65
C THR A 71 8.59 4.94 -23.52
N LEU A 72 7.38 4.37 -23.48
CA LEU A 72 7.04 3.23 -24.32
C LEU A 72 7.07 3.64 -25.80
N PRO A 73 7.68 2.82 -26.68
CA PRO A 73 7.59 3.06 -28.11
C PRO A 73 6.14 2.87 -28.61
N ALA A 74 5.77 3.66 -29.61
CA ALA A 74 4.43 3.61 -30.22
C ALA A 74 4.12 2.27 -30.90
N ASN A 75 5.13 1.48 -31.26
CA ASN A 75 4.94 0.20 -31.94
C ASN A 75 4.53 -0.91 -30.93
N PRO A 76 3.37 -1.58 -31.13
CA PRO A 76 2.91 -2.66 -30.26
C PRO A 76 3.81 -3.90 -30.24
N SER A 77 4.59 -4.17 -31.29
CA SER A 77 5.44 -5.35 -31.44
C SER A 77 6.89 -5.14 -30.98
N ALA A 78 7.23 -3.97 -30.44
CA ALA A 78 8.58 -3.70 -29.95
C ALA A 78 8.85 -4.48 -28.64
N VAL A 79 9.88 -5.32 -28.64
CA VAL A 79 10.47 -5.83 -27.39
C VAL A 79 11.13 -4.66 -26.69
N ILE A 80 10.87 -4.47 -25.39
CA ILE A 80 11.45 -3.36 -24.64
C ILE A 80 12.62 -3.85 -23.80
N SER A 81 13.76 -3.20 -23.95
CA SER A 81 14.93 -3.40 -23.11
C SER A 81 15.78 -2.12 -23.06
N PRO A 82 16.68 -1.98 -22.07
CA PRO A 82 17.66 -0.90 -22.06
C PRO A 82 18.56 -0.88 -23.31
N ALA A 83 18.68 -2.00 -24.03
CA ALA A 83 19.53 -2.11 -25.22
C ALA A 83 18.89 -1.52 -26.48
N ASN A 84 17.55 -1.42 -26.55
CA ASN A 84 16.84 -1.03 -27.76
C ASN A 84 15.83 0.11 -27.58
N VAL A 85 15.56 0.55 -26.36
CA VAL A 85 14.73 1.73 -26.07
C VAL A 85 15.58 2.75 -25.29
N PRO A 86 16.06 3.83 -25.95
CA PRO A 86 16.84 4.88 -25.29
C PRO A 86 16.10 5.47 -24.08
N GLY A 87 16.81 5.62 -22.96
CA GLY A 87 16.23 6.12 -21.72
C GLY A 87 15.39 5.09 -20.94
N PHE A 88 15.26 3.86 -21.45
CA PHE A 88 14.63 2.78 -20.70
C PHE A 88 15.58 2.22 -19.65
N ALA A 89 15.18 2.25 -18.38
CA ALA A 89 15.97 1.75 -17.26
C ALA A 89 15.09 0.93 -16.32
N LEU A 90 15.55 -0.29 -16.01
CA LEU A 90 14.87 -1.19 -15.08
C LEU A 90 14.94 -0.60 -13.66
N VAL A 91 13.81 -0.63 -12.97
CA VAL A 91 13.69 -0.21 -11.57
C VAL A 91 13.51 -1.44 -10.68
N ASP A 92 12.65 -2.36 -11.09
CA ASP A 92 12.40 -3.61 -10.37
C ASP A 92 11.92 -4.71 -11.32
N ILE A 93 12.19 -5.96 -10.94
CA ILE A 93 11.78 -7.16 -11.67
C ILE A 93 11.22 -8.17 -10.67
N PHE A 94 10.01 -8.63 -10.94
CA PHE A 94 9.41 -9.81 -10.33
C PHE A 94 9.40 -10.94 -11.36
N GLY A 95 9.83 -12.14 -10.98
CA GLY A 95 9.95 -13.28 -11.90
C GLY A 95 11.24 -13.27 -12.73
N LYS A 96 11.30 -14.15 -13.73
CA LYS A 96 12.41 -14.23 -14.68
C LYS A 96 11.89 -14.02 -16.10
N ILE A 97 12.32 -12.94 -16.74
CA ILE A 97 11.83 -12.55 -18.07
C ILE A 97 12.14 -13.65 -19.11
N GLY A 98 11.14 -14.06 -19.87
CA GLY A 98 11.27 -15.09 -20.92
C GLY A 98 11.31 -16.53 -20.41
N GLU A 99 11.11 -16.76 -19.12
CA GLU A 99 10.95 -18.10 -18.56
C GLU A 99 9.46 -18.46 -18.46
N ASN A 100 9.11 -19.69 -18.86
CA ASN A 100 7.77 -20.25 -18.72
C ASN A 100 7.83 -21.43 -17.73
N PRO A 101 7.70 -21.19 -16.41
CA PRO A 101 7.71 -22.24 -15.41
C PRO A 101 6.63 -23.30 -15.66
N ALA A 102 6.94 -24.54 -15.30
CA ALA A 102 6.02 -25.66 -15.43
C ALA A 102 4.92 -25.65 -14.36
N ASN A 103 3.78 -26.25 -14.69
CA ASN A 103 2.71 -26.54 -13.75
C ASN A 103 3.07 -27.72 -12.83
N SER A 104 2.17 -28.09 -11.90
CA SER A 104 2.39 -29.15 -10.91
C SER A 104 2.62 -30.55 -11.50
N THR A 105 2.33 -30.74 -12.80
CA THR A 105 2.63 -31.98 -13.53
C THR A 105 4.01 -31.98 -14.20
N GLY A 106 4.76 -30.87 -14.08
CA GLY A 106 6.05 -30.68 -14.73
C GLY A 106 5.96 -30.25 -16.20
N SER A 107 4.79 -29.82 -16.68
CA SER A 107 4.58 -29.36 -18.05
C SER A 107 4.49 -27.83 -18.13
N SER A 108 5.17 -27.22 -19.10
CA SER A 108 5.02 -25.80 -19.44
C SER A 108 4.09 -25.57 -20.64
N ALA A 109 3.54 -26.61 -21.25
CA ALA A 109 2.81 -26.50 -22.52
C ALA A 109 1.49 -25.72 -22.43
N GLY A 110 0.88 -25.70 -21.24
CA GLY A 110 -0.41 -25.03 -21.00
C GLY A 110 -0.32 -23.56 -20.63
N ASN A 111 0.89 -23.01 -20.43
CA ASN A 111 1.11 -21.67 -19.85
C ASN A 111 0.32 -21.44 -18.55
N ASP A 112 0.13 -22.52 -17.78
CA ASP A 112 -0.65 -22.58 -16.55
C ASP A 112 0.23 -22.86 -15.32
N GLY A 113 1.54 -22.83 -15.51
CA GLY A 113 2.56 -23.01 -14.48
C GLY A 113 2.89 -21.73 -13.73
N ALA A 114 3.82 -21.86 -12.78
CA ALA A 114 4.21 -20.76 -11.90
C ALA A 114 5.53 -21.10 -11.21
N TRP A 115 6.23 -20.08 -10.72
CA TRP A 115 7.39 -20.29 -9.86
C TRP A 115 6.98 -20.90 -8.51
N SER A 116 7.76 -21.87 -8.05
CA SER A 116 7.45 -22.74 -6.92
C SER A 116 8.40 -22.58 -5.74
N THR A 117 8.11 -23.25 -4.62
CA THR A 117 8.91 -23.22 -3.40
C THR A 117 10.18 -24.08 -3.44
N THR A 118 10.45 -24.80 -4.53
CA THR A 118 11.52 -25.81 -4.57
C THR A 118 12.43 -25.57 -5.76
N PHE A 119 13.74 -25.44 -5.52
CA PHE A 119 14.75 -25.27 -6.56
C PHE A 119 14.64 -26.37 -7.64
N PRO A 120 14.73 -26.05 -8.95
CA PRO A 120 15.09 -24.76 -9.56
C PRO A 120 13.95 -23.72 -9.65
N TYR A 121 12.86 -23.92 -8.94
CA TYR A 121 11.69 -23.04 -8.81
C TYR A 121 10.83 -22.92 -10.06
N ASN A 122 11.16 -23.58 -11.16
CA ASN A 122 10.48 -23.42 -12.45
C ASN A 122 10.05 -24.76 -13.08
N ASN A 123 10.23 -25.89 -12.40
CA ASN A 123 9.97 -27.23 -12.94
C ASN A 123 8.69 -27.89 -12.36
N GLY A 124 7.87 -27.12 -11.65
CA GLY A 124 6.62 -27.60 -11.07
C GLY A 124 6.77 -28.39 -9.76
N GLN A 125 7.99 -28.59 -9.25
CA GLN A 125 8.21 -29.25 -7.97
C GLN A 125 7.93 -28.30 -6.80
N GLY A 126 7.32 -28.81 -5.73
CA GLY A 126 6.92 -27.99 -4.58
C GLY A 126 5.57 -27.31 -4.77
N VAL A 127 5.29 -26.28 -3.98
CA VAL A 127 4.04 -25.52 -4.06
C VAL A 127 4.23 -24.38 -5.05
N LEU A 128 3.30 -24.23 -6.00
CA LEU A 128 3.27 -23.11 -6.93
C LEU A 128 2.77 -21.86 -6.20
N VAL A 129 3.61 -20.85 -6.04
CA VAL A 129 3.33 -19.70 -5.14
C VAL A 129 3.18 -18.37 -5.84
N THR A 130 3.50 -18.30 -7.13
CA THR A 130 3.25 -17.09 -7.94
C THR A 130 1.92 -17.14 -8.70
N LYS A 131 1.17 -18.23 -8.56
CA LYS A 131 -0.20 -18.43 -9.04
C LYS A 131 -1.13 -18.64 -7.86
N ASP A 132 -2.33 -18.07 -7.92
CA ASP A 132 -3.40 -18.21 -6.90
C ASP A 132 -2.98 -17.77 -5.48
N HIS A 133 -1.98 -16.88 -5.39
CA HIS A 133 -1.49 -16.29 -4.15
C HIS A 133 -1.31 -14.78 -4.32
N SER A 134 -1.36 -14.06 -3.19
CA SER A 134 -0.90 -12.67 -3.13
C SER A 134 0.56 -12.65 -2.71
N MET A 135 1.38 -11.92 -3.45
CA MET A 135 2.82 -11.78 -3.17
C MET A 135 3.07 -10.43 -2.51
N LEU A 136 3.52 -10.45 -1.25
CA LEU A 136 3.86 -9.26 -0.49
C LEU A 136 5.38 -9.13 -0.40
N ARG A 137 5.93 -8.00 -0.84
CA ARG A 137 7.37 -7.80 -0.74
C ARG A 137 7.77 -7.63 0.73
N LYS A 138 8.83 -8.31 1.14
CA LYS A 138 9.35 -8.22 2.50
C LYS A 138 9.83 -6.79 2.78
N ALA A 139 9.46 -6.25 3.94
CA ALA A 139 9.77 -4.86 4.32
C ALA A 139 11.27 -4.56 4.47
N SER A 140 12.11 -5.59 4.57
CA SER A 140 13.57 -5.48 4.60
C SER A 140 14.20 -5.22 3.22
N ILE A 141 13.44 -5.43 2.14
CA ILE A 141 13.93 -5.23 0.77
C ILE A 141 13.76 -3.76 0.38
N GLN A 142 14.88 -3.04 0.31
CA GLN A 142 14.90 -1.59 0.07
C GLN A 142 15.26 -1.20 -1.37
N LYS A 143 15.64 -2.16 -2.22
CA LYS A 143 16.06 -1.92 -3.61
C LYS A 143 15.42 -2.94 -4.54
N GLY A 144 15.01 -2.49 -5.71
CA GLY A 144 14.52 -3.37 -6.77
C GLY A 144 15.63 -4.20 -7.42
N VAL A 145 15.23 -5.31 -8.03
CA VAL A 145 16.10 -6.13 -8.89
C VAL A 145 16.18 -5.46 -10.26
N THR A 146 17.37 -5.00 -10.65
CA THR A 146 17.57 -4.23 -11.89
C THR A 146 18.26 -5.01 -13.02
N SER A 147 18.58 -6.27 -12.78
CA SER A 147 19.19 -7.19 -13.74
C SER A 147 18.55 -8.57 -13.62
N GLN A 148 18.45 -9.28 -14.75
CA GLN A 148 17.91 -10.63 -14.78
C GLN A 148 18.68 -11.58 -13.85
N VAL A 149 17.95 -12.38 -13.08
CA VAL A 149 18.49 -13.44 -12.21
C VAL A 149 18.67 -14.76 -12.96
N ALA A 150 19.62 -15.58 -12.54
CA ALA A 150 19.81 -16.93 -13.10
C ALA A 150 18.64 -17.86 -12.76
N PHE A 151 18.16 -17.78 -11.51
CA PHE A 151 16.98 -18.46 -10.99
C PHE A 151 16.16 -17.45 -10.19
N PHE A 152 14.85 -17.46 -10.37
CA PHE A 152 13.94 -16.66 -9.55
C PHE A 152 13.41 -17.52 -8.41
N ASP A 153 13.87 -17.24 -7.18
CA ASP A 153 13.29 -17.80 -5.96
C ASP A 153 12.14 -16.90 -5.51
N PRO A 154 10.88 -17.34 -5.61
CA PRO A 154 9.73 -16.51 -5.28
C PRO A 154 9.62 -16.20 -3.78
N LEU A 155 10.35 -16.92 -2.91
CA LEU A 155 10.31 -16.71 -1.47
C LEU A 155 11.52 -15.93 -0.93
N LEU A 156 12.46 -15.53 -1.80
CA LEU A 156 13.65 -14.79 -1.38
C LEU A 156 13.27 -13.38 -0.88
N GLU A 157 12.59 -12.61 -1.73
CA GLU A 157 12.21 -11.22 -1.46
C GLU A 157 10.73 -11.02 -1.11
N TRP A 158 9.93 -12.07 -1.22
CA TRP A 158 8.47 -11.98 -1.11
C TRP A 158 7.93 -13.01 -0.12
N ASP A 159 6.92 -12.60 0.62
CA ASP A 159 6.04 -13.47 1.39
C ASP A 159 4.84 -13.84 0.51
N THR A 160 4.50 -15.12 0.50
CA THR A 160 3.29 -15.61 -0.18
C THR A 160 2.18 -15.73 0.85
N ILE A 161 1.05 -15.08 0.58
CA ILE A 161 -0.16 -15.15 1.42
C ILE A 161 -1.34 -15.64 0.58
N PRO A 162 -2.37 -16.23 1.19
CA PRO A 162 -3.55 -16.67 0.46
C PRO A 162 -4.15 -15.52 -0.36
N ALA A 163 -4.51 -15.78 -1.63
CA ALA A 163 -5.17 -14.78 -2.48
C ALA A 163 -6.55 -14.38 -1.96
N VAL A 164 -7.20 -15.28 -1.22
CA VAL A 164 -8.53 -15.09 -0.62
C VAL A 164 -8.51 -15.49 0.85
N ILE A 165 -9.38 -14.86 1.63
CA ILE A 165 -9.66 -15.13 3.04
C ILE A 165 -11.13 -15.41 3.22
N VAL A 166 -11.49 -16.11 4.31
CA VAL A 166 -12.89 -16.31 4.67
C VAL A 166 -13.49 -15.00 5.20
N ARG A 167 -14.72 -14.70 4.78
CA ARG A 167 -15.47 -13.57 5.33
C ARG A 167 -15.96 -13.92 6.72
N LEU A 168 -15.68 -13.05 7.68
CA LEU A 168 -16.13 -13.20 9.06
C LEU A 168 -17.24 -12.18 9.38
N ASP A 169 -18.11 -12.53 10.31
CA ASP A 169 -19.11 -11.61 10.88
C ASP A 169 -18.51 -10.72 11.98
N GLN A 170 -19.33 -9.89 12.62
CA GLN A 170 -18.90 -8.99 13.69
C GLN A 170 -18.35 -9.73 14.93
N ASN A 171 -18.72 -11.00 15.12
CA ASN A 171 -18.28 -11.84 16.24
C ASN A 171 -17.05 -12.69 15.88
N GLY A 172 -16.60 -12.65 14.61
CA GLY A 172 -15.46 -13.43 14.13
C GLY A 172 -15.83 -14.81 13.58
N ASP A 173 -17.13 -15.10 13.40
CA ASP A 173 -17.59 -16.38 12.88
C ASP A 173 -17.61 -16.39 11.34
N THR A 174 -17.32 -17.54 10.74
CA THR A 174 -17.30 -17.69 9.28
C THR A 174 -18.70 -17.54 8.69
N LEU A 175 -18.84 -16.67 7.69
CA LEU A 175 -20.06 -16.55 6.92
C LEU A 175 -20.11 -17.60 5.81
N PHE A 176 -21.25 -18.30 5.71
CA PHE A 176 -21.49 -19.31 4.70
C PHE A 176 -22.50 -18.81 3.67
N GLY A 177 -22.26 -19.13 2.39
CA GLY A 177 -23.21 -18.89 1.31
C GLY A 177 -24.36 -19.91 1.33
N GLN A 178 -25.33 -19.73 0.43
CA GLN A 178 -26.50 -20.60 0.32
C GLN A 178 -26.15 -22.08 0.01
N SER A 179 -24.98 -22.32 -0.58
CA SER A 179 -24.46 -23.66 -0.87
C SER A 179 -23.76 -24.34 0.33
N GLY A 180 -23.66 -23.66 1.48
CA GLY A 180 -22.94 -24.15 2.66
C GLY A 180 -21.42 -24.00 2.58
N ASN A 181 -20.88 -23.36 1.53
CA ASN A 181 -19.45 -23.04 1.44
C ASN A 181 -19.16 -21.69 2.10
N PRO A 182 -17.99 -21.50 2.75
CA PRO A 182 -17.55 -20.20 3.23
C PRO A 182 -17.57 -19.16 2.11
N ILE A 183 -18.04 -17.95 2.43
CA ILE A 183 -17.90 -16.81 1.54
C ILE A 183 -16.44 -16.37 1.59
N LEU A 184 -15.84 -16.17 0.43
CA LEU A 184 -14.45 -15.76 0.29
C LEU A 184 -14.38 -14.30 -0.15
N ASP A 185 -13.45 -13.57 0.45
CA ASP A 185 -13.04 -12.23 0.06
C ASP A 185 -11.59 -12.26 -0.40
N GLY A 186 -11.24 -11.39 -1.34
CA GLY A 186 -9.84 -11.23 -1.70
C GLY A 186 -9.01 -10.63 -0.56
N ASN A 187 -7.78 -11.10 -0.42
CA ASN A 187 -6.89 -10.72 0.67
C ASN A 187 -6.16 -9.40 0.36
N TRP A 188 -6.88 -8.29 0.52
CA TRP A 188 -6.42 -6.95 0.13
C TRP A 188 -5.85 -6.11 1.26
N ASN A 189 -5.74 -6.66 2.47
CA ASN A 189 -5.41 -5.89 3.67
C ASN A 189 -4.02 -5.25 3.62
N SER A 190 -3.13 -5.77 2.78
CA SER A 190 -1.79 -5.23 2.56
C SER A 190 -1.73 -4.14 1.48
N LEU A 191 -2.80 -3.91 0.70
CA LEU A 191 -2.83 -2.88 -0.33
C LEU A 191 -3.05 -1.49 0.27
N GLY A 192 -2.50 -0.46 -0.38
CA GLY A 192 -2.68 0.94 0.03
C GLY A 192 -1.90 1.35 1.29
N ALA A 193 -1.04 0.48 1.82
CA ALA A 193 -0.20 0.76 2.99
C ALA A 193 1.25 0.36 2.73
N HIS A 194 2.19 1.18 3.21
CA HIS A 194 3.62 0.89 3.11
C HIS A 194 4.31 1.24 4.43
N ALA A 195 4.57 0.20 5.24
CA ALA A 195 5.35 0.29 6.46
C ALA A 195 6.77 -0.22 6.20
N CYS A 196 7.54 0.47 5.35
CA CYS A 196 8.91 0.04 5.12
C CYS A 196 9.82 0.44 6.29
N GLN A 197 10.84 -0.38 6.53
CA GLN A 197 12.05 0.00 7.28
C GLN A 197 12.95 0.92 6.45
N CYS A 198 12.37 1.75 5.58
CA CYS A 198 13.12 2.80 4.92
C CYS A 198 13.57 3.74 6.03
N ASN A 199 14.79 3.58 6.55
CA ASN A 199 15.43 4.62 7.35
C ASN A 199 15.61 5.80 6.40
N PRO A 200 14.75 6.83 6.43
CA PRO A 200 15.05 8.00 5.64
C PRO A 200 16.31 8.58 6.28
N ALA A 201 17.31 8.91 5.47
CA ALA A 201 18.36 9.79 5.94
C ALA A 201 17.69 11.14 6.28
N SER A 202 17.31 11.27 7.56
CA SER A 202 16.87 12.42 8.36
C SER A 202 16.11 13.57 7.67
N VAL A 203 14.87 13.76 8.09
CA VAL A 203 14.50 14.90 8.97
C VAL A 203 13.69 14.30 10.10
N ASP A 204 13.99 14.67 11.35
CA ASP A 204 13.40 14.14 12.58
C ASP A 204 11.95 13.67 12.41
N ALA A 205 11.74 12.35 12.44
CA ALA A 205 10.42 11.80 12.65
C ALA A 205 9.88 12.42 13.94
N VAL A 206 8.75 13.10 13.86
CA VAL A 206 8.03 13.56 15.05
C VAL A 206 7.61 12.30 15.79
N GLU A 207 8.43 11.89 16.75
CA GLU A 207 8.11 10.91 17.79
C GLU A 207 6.68 11.20 18.23
N ALA A 208 5.81 10.19 18.14
CA ALA A 208 4.41 10.32 18.54
C ALA A 208 4.37 10.93 19.94
N SER A 209 3.76 12.11 20.03
CA SER A 209 3.77 12.88 21.25
C SER A 209 3.16 12.10 22.41
N ASN A 210 3.90 11.93 23.50
CA ASN A 210 3.43 11.22 24.69
C ASN A 210 2.23 11.88 25.40
N TYR A 211 1.73 13.03 24.95
CA TYR A 211 0.60 13.75 25.55
C TYR A 211 -0.70 13.59 24.75
N LEU A 212 -1.84 13.57 25.44
CA LEU A 212 -3.17 13.44 24.84
C LEU A 212 -3.99 14.71 25.12
N ILE A 213 -4.79 15.14 24.15
CA ILE A 213 -5.73 16.25 24.30
C ILE A 213 -7.16 15.76 24.07
N TYR A 214 -8.03 15.90 25.09
CA TYR A 214 -9.41 15.42 25.03
C TYR A 214 -10.35 16.22 25.94
N PRO A 215 -11.68 16.21 25.70
CA PRO A 215 -12.33 15.68 24.51
C PRO A 215 -12.09 16.58 23.30
N ASN A 216 -12.09 16.00 22.10
CA ASN A 216 -12.12 16.73 20.85
C ASN A 216 -13.12 16.03 19.91
N PRO A 217 -14.27 16.63 19.58
CA PRO A 217 -14.70 18.00 19.93
C PRO A 217 -15.01 18.22 21.42
N SER A 218 -14.87 19.46 21.90
CA SER A 218 -15.14 19.87 23.29
C SER A 218 -16.31 20.86 23.39
N ASN A 219 -16.86 21.02 24.60
CA ASN A 219 -17.90 22.03 24.89
C ASN A 219 -17.29 23.30 25.53
N GLY A 220 -16.05 23.64 25.17
CA GLY A 220 -15.33 24.79 25.73
C GLY A 220 -14.27 24.43 26.77
N THR A 221 -14.31 23.23 27.38
CA THR A 221 -13.26 22.75 28.29
C THR A 221 -12.63 21.46 27.76
N PHE A 222 -11.29 21.41 27.75
CA PHE A 222 -10.51 20.22 27.40
C PHE A 222 -9.31 20.04 28.33
N TYR A 223 -8.73 18.85 28.29
CA TYR A 223 -7.64 18.40 29.14
C TYR A 223 -6.44 18.03 28.29
N ILE A 224 -5.25 18.36 28.78
CA ILE A 224 -3.96 17.88 28.26
C ILE A 224 -3.39 16.93 29.31
N THR A 225 -3.30 15.63 29.02
CA THR A 225 -2.71 14.62 29.93
C THR A 225 -1.32 14.20 29.49
N ASN A 226 -0.55 13.65 30.44
CA ASN A 226 0.89 13.39 30.32
C ASN A 226 1.69 14.67 30.00
N ALA A 227 1.26 15.78 30.60
CA ALA A 227 1.82 17.12 30.39
C ALA A 227 3.14 17.37 31.16
N SER A 228 3.67 16.34 31.86
CA SER A 228 4.89 16.39 32.65
C SER A 228 6.13 16.79 31.84
N ASN A 229 6.15 16.43 30.54
CA ASN A 229 7.23 16.73 29.60
C ASN A 229 7.01 18.05 28.83
N LEU A 230 5.92 18.76 29.10
CA LEU A 230 5.60 20.02 28.44
C LEU A 230 6.18 21.21 29.24
N LYS A 231 6.72 22.18 28.51
CA LYS A 231 7.22 23.44 29.06
C LYS A 231 6.12 24.50 29.08
N LYS A 232 5.38 24.62 27.97
CA LYS A 232 4.27 25.55 27.83
C LYS A 232 3.29 25.08 26.77
N PHE A 233 2.10 25.65 26.79
CA PHE A 233 1.16 25.55 25.68
C PHE A 233 0.51 26.90 25.41
N GLN A 234 0.08 27.09 24.17
CA GLN A 234 -0.57 28.29 23.65
C GLN A 234 -1.83 27.88 22.90
N VAL A 235 -2.90 28.66 23.01
CA VAL A 235 -4.14 28.44 22.26
C VAL A 235 -4.31 29.57 21.26
N LEU A 236 -4.56 29.21 20.01
CA LEU A 236 -4.71 30.10 18.88
C LEU A 236 -6.12 29.94 18.28
N ASN A 237 -6.73 31.03 17.81
CA ASN A 237 -7.96 30.97 17.04
C ASN A 237 -7.68 30.60 15.55
N ALA A 238 -8.73 30.45 14.76
CA ALA A 238 -8.63 30.11 13.33
C ALA A 238 -7.85 31.14 12.48
N PHE A 239 -7.73 32.38 12.97
CA PHE A 239 -6.95 33.45 12.33
C PHE A 239 -5.48 33.49 12.80
N GLY A 240 -5.07 32.54 13.65
CA GLY A 240 -3.72 32.47 14.20
C GLY A 240 -3.45 33.48 15.32
N GLN A 241 -4.47 34.16 15.83
CA GLN A 241 -4.32 35.05 16.99
C GLN A 241 -4.22 34.21 18.26
N GLU A 242 -3.23 34.55 19.11
CA GLU A 242 -3.05 33.91 20.40
C GLU A 242 -4.13 34.38 21.38
N LEU A 243 -4.92 33.44 21.87
CA LEU A 243 -5.94 33.67 22.89
C LEU A 243 -5.33 33.64 24.28
N PHE A 244 -4.47 32.66 24.56
CA PHE A 244 -3.69 32.62 25.80
C PHE A 244 -2.49 31.68 25.70
N THR A 245 -1.53 31.88 26.62
CA THR A 245 -0.35 31.02 26.84
C THR A 245 -0.22 30.69 28.32
N LYS A 246 0.18 29.45 28.63
CA LYS A 246 0.49 29.03 30.01
C LYS A 246 1.73 28.15 30.07
N GLU A 247 2.64 28.51 30.98
CA GLU A 247 3.80 27.69 31.32
C GLU A 247 3.41 26.59 32.32
N LEU A 248 4.03 25.41 32.17
CA LEU A 248 3.67 24.21 32.90
C LEU A 248 4.77 23.83 33.89
N ASN A 249 4.40 23.77 35.17
CA ASN A 249 5.28 23.37 36.26
C ASN A 249 4.99 21.92 36.66
N GLN A 250 5.48 20.96 35.87
CA GLN A 250 5.45 19.51 36.14
C GLN A 250 4.06 18.90 36.48
N SER A 251 2.98 19.49 35.99
CA SER A 251 1.63 18.93 36.18
C SER A 251 1.37 17.82 35.17
N ASN A 252 0.90 16.65 35.63
CA ASN A 252 0.60 15.53 34.73
C ASN A 252 -0.66 15.77 33.87
N THR A 253 -1.61 16.53 34.39
CA THR A 253 -2.85 16.90 33.70
C THR A 253 -3.09 18.39 33.83
N VAL A 254 -3.48 19.02 32.73
CA VAL A 254 -3.79 20.46 32.65
C VAL A 254 -5.20 20.63 32.11
N THR A 255 -6.02 21.37 32.83
CA THR A 255 -7.35 21.76 32.38
C THR A 255 -7.27 23.10 31.65
N VAL A 256 -7.93 23.17 30.50
CA VAL A 256 -8.06 24.36 29.67
C VAL A 256 -9.53 24.65 29.44
N SER A 257 -9.96 25.88 29.72
CA SER A 257 -11.29 26.38 29.36
C SER A 257 -11.14 27.57 28.43
N ILE A 258 -11.91 27.57 27.35
CA ILE A 258 -11.98 28.63 26.34
C ILE A 258 -13.40 29.21 26.41
N GLU A 259 -13.51 30.50 26.71
CA GLU A 259 -14.78 31.25 26.79
C GLU A 259 -15.12 31.95 25.47
N GLU A 260 -14.70 31.37 24.34
CA GLU A 260 -14.84 31.94 22.99
C GLU A 260 -15.91 31.19 22.17
N PRO A 261 -16.41 31.80 21.07
CA PRO A 261 -17.45 31.21 20.24
C PRO A 261 -17.11 29.82 19.69
N ARG A 262 -18.14 29.07 19.30
CA ARG A 262 -18.02 27.77 18.64
C ARG A 262 -17.17 27.90 17.38
N GLY A 263 -16.18 27.02 17.22
CA GLY A 263 -15.20 27.17 16.14
C GLY A 263 -14.02 26.23 16.24
N VAL A 264 -13.06 26.43 15.33
CA VAL A 264 -11.81 25.68 15.27
C VAL A 264 -10.70 26.47 15.97
N TYR A 265 -9.99 25.80 16.87
CA TYR A 265 -8.88 26.33 17.63
C TYR A 265 -7.65 25.44 17.47
N PHE A 266 -6.48 26.01 17.68
CA PHE A 266 -5.20 25.31 17.61
C PHE A 266 -4.46 25.42 18.93
N VAL A 267 -4.12 24.28 19.51
CA VAL A 267 -3.29 24.19 20.71
C VAL A 267 -1.86 23.92 20.28
N LYS A 268 -1.00 24.92 20.43
CA LYS A 268 0.44 24.81 20.19
C LYS A 268 1.15 24.47 21.49
N VAL A 269 1.76 23.30 21.54
CA VAL A 269 2.44 22.75 22.72
C VAL A 269 3.95 22.81 22.49
N THR A 270 4.71 23.22 23.49
CA THR A 270 6.18 23.20 23.48
C THR A 270 6.69 22.27 24.58
N THR A 271 7.50 21.27 24.22
CA THR A 271 8.12 20.34 25.16
C THR A 271 9.31 20.98 25.88
N LYS A 272 9.76 20.39 26.98
CA LYS A 272 10.98 20.82 27.69
C LYS A 272 12.23 20.76 26.81
N ASP A 273 12.26 19.83 25.86
CA ASP A 273 13.34 19.65 24.89
C ASP A 273 13.30 20.67 23.74
N GLY A 274 12.39 21.65 23.79
CA GLY A 274 12.27 22.73 22.81
C GLY A 274 11.47 22.39 21.56
N ARG A 275 11.02 21.13 21.40
CA ARG A 275 10.14 20.73 20.28
C ARG A 275 8.79 21.41 20.42
N THR A 276 8.21 21.79 19.29
CA THR A 276 6.92 22.47 19.26
C THR A 276 5.97 21.74 18.31
N GLU A 277 4.76 21.50 18.76
CA GLU A 277 3.72 20.78 18.02
C GLU A 277 2.40 21.55 18.09
N THR A 278 1.55 21.36 17.08
CA THR A 278 0.22 21.99 17.05
C THR A 278 -0.86 20.92 16.91
N ARG A 279 -1.96 21.06 17.66
CA ARG A 279 -3.13 20.15 17.64
C ARG A 279 -4.40 20.95 17.42
N LYS A 280 -5.26 20.47 16.53
CA LYS A 280 -6.57 21.07 16.23
C LYS A 280 -7.61 20.63 17.27
N ILE A 281 -8.36 21.58 17.83
CA ILE A 281 -9.49 21.34 18.74
C ILE A 281 -10.74 22.02 18.19
N ILE A 282 -11.87 21.31 18.24
CA ILE A 282 -13.17 21.80 17.78
C ILE A 282 -14.03 22.10 19.00
N ILE A 283 -14.53 23.34 19.15
CA ILE A 283 -15.49 23.72 20.19
C ILE A 283 -16.89 23.75 19.59
N ARG A 284 -17.83 23.03 20.20
CA ARG A 284 -19.23 22.92 19.77
C ARG A 284 -20.21 23.77 20.56
#